data_AF-A0A259YD65-F1
#
_entry.id   AF-A0A259YD65-F1
#
_cell.length_a   1.000
_cell.length_b   1.000
_cell.length_c   1.000
_cell.angle_alpha   90.00
_cell.angle_beta   90.00
_cell.angle_gamma   90.00
#
_symmetry.space_group_name_H-M   'P 1'
#
loop_
_entity.id
_entity.type
_entity.pdbx_description
1 polymer ?
#
loop_
_entity_poly.entity_id
_entity_poly.type
_entity_poly.pdbx_seq_one_letter_code
_entity_poly.pdbx_strand_id
1 'polypeptide(L)'
;MLRREQYRKDTVASVIDQLAGTPAEFALAFDKIDELIDLVSLSVLGQLVAYGGPRVILDPQNLEREGMNLTFSSPTTPIGRAALLKFDDPMIADCVLVTGFSFHSDETGDVCMTATAQSFCLTAATLFSMKARSNNGRPPYGTVSKLRRVW
;
A
#
# COMPACT_ATOMS: atom_id res chain seq x y z
N MET A 1 -25.70 -6.29 -25.66
CA MET A 1 -26.05 -7.06 -24.44
C MET A 1 -26.14 -6.24 -23.15
N LEU A 2 -25.72 -4.96 -23.14
CA LEU A 2 -25.72 -4.05 -21.96
C LEU A 2 -27.09 -3.82 -21.29
N ARG A 3 -28.19 -3.85 -22.05
CA ARG A 3 -29.54 -3.49 -21.55
C ARG A 3 -30.08 -4.43 -20.46
N ARG A 4 -29.72 -5.73 -20.54
CA ARG A 4 -30.21 -6.76 -19.61
C ARG A 4 -29.42 -6.77 -18.31
N GLU A 5 -28.13 -6.45 -18.36
CA GLU A 5 -27.28 -6.34 -17.19
C GLU A 5 -27.65 -5.10 -16.36
N GLN A 6 -27.83 -3.96 -17.03
CA GLN A 6 -28.27 -2.72 -16.38
C GLN A 6 -29.62 -2.91 -15.68
N TYR A 7 -30.60 -3.51 -16.37
CA TYR A 7 -31.90 -3.84 -15.78
C TYR A 7 -31.78 -4.72 -14.53
N ARG A 8 -30.86 -5.70 -14.52
CA ARG A 8 -30.62 -6.54 -13.33
C ARG A 8 -30.04 -5.73 -12.18
N LYS A 9 -29.08 -4.86 -12.44
CA LYS A 9 -28.47 -3.99 -11.42
C LYS A 9 -29.51 -3.04 -10.82
N ASP A 10 -30.29 -2.38 -11.67
CA ASP A 10 -31.32 -1.42 -11.23
C ASP A 10 -32.43 -2.12 -10.42
N THR A 11 -32.83 -3.32 -10.81
CA THR A 11 -33.84 -4.11 -10.08
C THR A 11 -33.33 -4.59 -8.72
N VAL A 12 -32.08 -5.06 -8.64
CA VAL A 12 -31.47 -5.51 -7.39
C VAL A 12 -31.28 -4.35 -6.42
N ALA A 13 -30.80 -3.20 -6.89
CA ALA A 13 -30.68 -1.98 -6.08
C ALA A 13 -32.04 -1.56 -5.50
N SER A 14 -33.09 -1.56 -6.33
CA SER A 14 -34.44 -1.23 -5.87
C SER A 14 -34.98 -2.19 -4.81
N VAL A 15 -34.59 -3.47 -4.82
CA VAL A 15 -35.03 -4.44 -3.81
C VAL A 15 -34.24 -4.25 -2.51
N ILE A 16 -32.94 -3.97 -2.60
CA ILE A 16 -32.08 -3.71 -1.44
C ILE A 16 -32.51 -2.44 -0.71
N ASP A 17 -32.87 -1.38 -1.44
CA ASP A 17 -33.37 -0.10 -0.87
C ASP A 17 -34.68 -0.26 -0.08
N GLN A 18 -35.44 -1.33 -0.35
CA GLN A 18 -36.68 -1.65 0.34
C GLN A 18 -36.48 -2.53 1.58
N LEU A 19 -35.26 -3.03 1.82
CA LEU A 19 -34.96 -3.84 3.00
C LEU A 19 -34.83 -2.95 4.24
N ALA A 20 -35.37 -3.42 5.37
CA ALA A 20 -35.25 -2.75 6.66
C ALA A 20 -34.75 -3.73 7.73
N GLY A 21 -33.97 -3.22 8.69
CA GLY A 21 -33.40 -4.01 9.78
C GLY A 21 -32.24 -4.90 9.34
N THR A 22 -32.10 -6.07 9.96
CA THR A 22 -30.97 -7.00 9.78
C THR A 22 -30.68 -7.37 8.30
N PRO A 23 -31.66 -7.59 7.42
CA PRO A 23 -31.40 -7.87 6.01
C PRO A 23 -30.67 -6.74 5.26
N ALA A 24 -30.93 -5.47 5.61
CA ALA A 24 -30.25 -4.33 5.02
C ALA A 24 -28.79 -4.25 5.48
N GLU A 25 -28.52 -4.57 6.74
CA GLU A 25 -27.15 -4.65 7.27
C GLU A 25 -26.33 -5.73 6.58
N PHE A 26 -26.93 -6.89 6.27
CA PHE A 26 -26.28 -7.93 5.49
C PHE A 26 -25.99 -7.49 4.05
N ALA A 27 -26.93 -6.83 3.38
CA ALA A 27 -26.70 -6.31 2.03
C ALA A 27 -25.50 -5.36 1.99
N LEU A 28 -25.43 -4.40 2.93
CA LEU A 28 -24.29 -3.49 3.07
C LEU A 28 -22.98 -4.20 3.39
N ALA A 29 -23.03 -5.28 4.19
CA ALA A 29 -21.84 -6.08 4.49
C ALA A 29 -21.33 -6.80 3.24
N PHE A 30 -22.22 -7.36 2.42
CA PHE A 30 -21.85 -8.00 1.15
C PHE A 30 -21.27 -7.02 0.14
N ASP A 31 -21.84 -5.82 0.01
CA ASP A 31 -21.29 -4.78 -0.87
C ASP A 31 -19.85 -4.40 -0.46
N LYS A 32 -19.61 -4.25 0.84
CA LYS A 32 -18.24 -4.01 1.36
C LYS A 32 -17.28 -5.16 1.08
N ILE A 33 -17.76 -6.39 1.10
CA ILE A 33 -16.95 -7.57 0.76
C ILE A 33 -16.62 -7.55 -0.74
N ASP A 34 -17.58 -7.21 -1.59
CA ASP A 34 -17.36 -7.13 -3.04
C ASP A 34 -16.32 -6.04 -3.37
N GLU A 35 -16.43 -4.87 -2.75
CA GLU A 35 -15.42 -3.81 -2.85
C GLU A 35 -14.03 -4.27 -2.40
N LEU A 36 -13.95 -5.09 -1.34
CA LEU A 36 -12.70 -5.66 -0.86
C LEU A 36 -12.12 -6.69 -1.85
N ILE A 37 -12.97 -7.54 -2.44
CA ILE A 37 -12.56 -8.52 -3.45
C ILE A 37 -12.01 -7.80 -4.67
N ASP A 38 -12.68 -6.76 -5.14
CA ASP A 38 -12.22 -5.94 -6.26
C ASP A 38 -10.89 -5.27 -5.95
N LEU A 39 -10.74 -4.69 -4.76
CA LEU A 39 -9.49 -4.06 -4.32
C LEU A 39 -8.33 -5.07 -4.34
N VAL A 40 -8.53 -6.25 -3.75
CA VAL A 40 -7.52 -7.32 -3.70
C VAL A 40 -7.18 -7.79 -5.12
N SER A 41 -8.19 -8.00 -5.96
CA SER A 41 -8.01 -8.55 -7.30
C SER A 41 -7.27 -7.59 -8.23
N LEU A 42 -7.63 -6.31 -8.19
CA LEU A 42 -7.04 -5.29 -9.05
C LEU A 42 -5.70 -4.77 -8.55
N SER A 43 -5.53 -4.67 -7.23
CA SER A 43 -4.41 -3.92 -6.64
C SER A 43 -3.37 -4.81 -5.98
N VAL A 44 -3.76 -5.96 -5.41
CA VAL A 44 -2.87 -6.79 -4.57
C VAL A 44 -2.37 -8.02 -5.32
N LEU A 45 -3.23 -8.73 -6.04
CA LEU A 45 -2.84 -9.99 -6.71
C LEU A 45 -1.72 -9.80 -7.74
N GLY A 46 -1.80 -8.78 -8.59
CA GLY A 46 -0.75 -8.49 -9.57
C GLY A 46 0.62 -8.24 -8.92
N GLN A 47 0.62 -7.63 -7.73
CA GLN A 47 1.84 -7.34 -6.97
C GLN A 47 2.41 -8.59 -6.30
N LEU A 48 1.54 -9.43 -5.72
CA LEU A 48 1.96 -10.72 -5.16
C LEU A 48 2.53 -11.64 -6.23
N VAL A 49 1.99 -11.60 -7.46
CA VAL A 49 2.53 -12.34 -8.60
C VAL A 49 3.88 -11.75 -9.05
N ALA A 50 4.01 -10.42 -9.10
CA ALA A 50 5.23 -9.76 -9.58
C ALA A 50 6.41 -9.82 -8.58
N TYR A 51 6.13 -9.69 -7.29
CA TYR A 51 7.14 -9.47 -6.24
C TYR A 51 7.12 -10.54 -5.14
N GLY A 52 6.15 -11.46 -5.17
CA GLY A 52 5.97 -12.46 -4.13
C GLY A 52 5.28 -11.92 -2.87
N GLY A 53 5.22 -12.75 -1.83
CA GLY A 53 4.64 -12.36 -0.54
C GLY A 53 5.52 -11.40 0.25
N PRO A 54 4.93 -10.46 1.03
CA PRO A 54 5.70 -9.57 1.90
C PRO A 54 6.51 -10.36 2.93
N ARG A 55 7.80 -10.06 3.05
CA ARG A 55 8.66 -10.61 4.09
C ARG A 55 8.74 -9.67 5.27
N VAL A 56 8.60 -10.20 6.48
CA VAL A 56 8.72 -9.40 7.70
C VAL A 56 10.19 -9.21 8.04
N ILE A 57 10.60 -7.96 8.23
CA ILE A 57 11.92 -7.59 8.77
C ILE A 57 11.74 -7.31 10.25
N LEU A 58 12.45 -8.06 11.10
CA LEU A 58 12.34 -7.98 12.55
C LEU A 58 13.39 -7.04 13.18
N ASP A 59 14.51 -6.82 12.50
CA ASP A 59 15.68 -6.12 13.04
C ASP A 59 16.24 -5.04 12.09
N PRO A 60 15.42 -4.08 11.62
CA PRO A 60 15.94 -3.01 10.79
C PRO A 60 16.91 -2.13 11.61
N GLN A 61 18.14 -1.96 11.10
CA GLN A 61 19.13 -1.03 11.64
C GLN A 61 19.22 0.21 10.75
N ASN A 62 19.59 1.35 11.34
CA ASN A 62 19.77 2.63 10.65
C ASN A 62 18.56 2.99 9.76
N LEU A 63 17.37 2.81 10.30
CA LEU A 63 16.12 3.06 9.61
C LEU A 63 15.89 4.57 9.46
N GLU A 64 16.05 5.07 8.25
CA GLU A 64 15.85 6.47 7.90
C GLU A 64 14.68 6.61 6.92
N ARG A 65 13.77 7.53 7.20
CA ARG A 65 12.60 7.80 6.35
C ARG A 65 12.62 9.23 5.84
N GLU A 66 12.65 9.39 4.52
CA GLU A 66 12.48 10.66 3.84
C GLU A 66 11.22 10.62 2.96
N GLY A 67 10.09 11.01 3.55
CA GLY A 67 8.79 10.97 2.89
C GLY A 67 8.35 9.54 2.56
N MET A 68 8.39 9.20 1.27
CA MET A 68 8.07 7.86 0.73
C MET A 68 9.31 6.99 0.54
N ASN A 69 10.51 7.54 0.66
CA ASN A 69 11.75 6.79 0.56
C ASN A 69 12.20 6.34 1.95
N LEU A 70 12.75 5.12 2.00
CA LEU A 70 13.24 4.47 3.21
C LEU A 70 14.62 3.88 2.94
N THR A 71 15.54 4.12 3.86
CA THR A 71 16.89 3.54 3.86
C THR A 71 17.07 2.75 5.14
N PHE A 72 17.60 1.53 5.02
CA PHE A 72 17.84 0.68 6.18
C PHE A 72 18.90 -0.38 5.86
N SER A 73 19.47 -0.96 6.90
CA SER A 73 20.35 -2.14 6.84
C SER A 73 19.74 -3.27 7.67
N SER A 74 19.92 -4.52 7.25
CA SER A 74 19.60 -5.68 8.09
C SER A 74 20.79 -6.65 8.03
N PRO A 75 21.39 -6.99 9.19
CA PRO A 75 22.53 -7.91 9.24
C PRO A 75 22.09 -9.38 9.12
N THR A 76 20.87 -9.71 9.55
CA THR A 76 20.41 -11.10 9.63
C THR A 76 19.49 -11.49 8.47
N THR A 77 18.76 -10.53 7.89
CA THR A 77 17.75 -10.83 6.88
C THR A 77 18.30 -10.57 5.47
N PRO A 78 18.49 -11.60 4.63
CA PRO A 78 18.93 -11.41 3.26
C PRO A 78 17.83 -10.71 2.45
N ILE A 79 18.18 -9.55 1.87
CA ILE A 79 17.24 -8.70 1.14
C ILE A 79 17.46 -8.88 -0.37
N GLY A 80 16.43 -9.33 -1.08
CA GLY A 80 16.46 -9.51 -2.53
C GLY A 80 15.97 -8.29 -3.30
N ARG A 81 16.40 -8.12 -4.56
CA ARG A 81 15.89 -7.05 -5.43
C ARG A 81 14.39 -7.23 -5.65
N ALA A 82 13.66 -6.12 -5.68
CA ALA A 82 12.22 -6.10 -5.87
C ALA A 82 11.44 -6.94 -4.85
N ALA A 83 11.98 -7.13 -3.64
CA ALA A 83 11.27 -7.78 -2.55
C ALA A 83 10.24 -6.82 -1.94
N LEU A 84 9.04 -7.34 -1.65
CA LEU A 84 8.08 -6.69 -0.77
C LEU A 84 8.48 -6.98 0.68
N LEU A 85 8.62 -5.93 1.48
CA LEU A 85 8.98 -6.03 2.89
C LEU A 85 7.92 -5.37 3.76
N LYS A 86 7.73 -5.92 4.96
CA LYS A 86 6.92 -5.35 6.02
C LYS A 86 7.80 -5.15 7.25
N PHE A 87 7.76 -3.96 7.84
CA PHE A 87 8.44 -3.70 9.10
C PHE A 87 7.46 -3.90 10.25
N ASP A 88 7.94 -4.46 11.35
CA ASP A 88 7.19 -4.52 12.61
C ASP A 88 7.44 -3.24 13.44
N ASP A 89 7.38 -2.08 12.78
CA ASP A 89 7.59 -0.78 13.40
C ASP A 89 6.36 0.11 13.15
N PRO A 90 5.71 0.66 14.20
CA PRO A 90 4.55 1.53 14.05
C PRO A 90 4.80 2.80 13.22
N MET A 91 6.07 3.21 13.02
CA MET A 91 6.44 4.33 12.16
C MET A 91 6.37 4.00 10.66
N ILE A 92 6.34 2.71 10.29
CA ILE A 92 6.20 2.24 8.92
C ILE A 92 5.04 1.23 8.85
N ALA A 93 3.83 1.78 8.82
CA ALA A 93 2.60 0.98 8.78
C ALA A 93 2.39 0.21 7.47
N ASP A 94 3.04 0.62 6.39
CA ASP A 94 2.82 0.09 5.04
C ASP A 94 3.93 -0.86 4.58
N CYS A 95 3.59 -1.76 3.64
CA CYS A 95 4.61 -2.54 2.94
C CYS A 95 5.52 -1.62 2.15
N VAL A 96 6.77 -2.03 1.95
CA VAL A 96 7.74 -1.30 1.13
C VAL A 96 8.24 -2.19 0.00
N LEU A 97 8.55 -1.58 -1.14
CA LEU A 97 9.21 -2.26 -2.24
C LEU A 97 10.68 -1.86 -2.24
N VAL A 98 11.57 -2.85 -2.27
CA VAL A 98 13.01 -2.61 -2.36
C VAL A 98 13.37 -2.23 -3.80
N THR A 99 13.87 -1.00 -3.98
CA THR A 99 14.24 -0.45 -5.28
C THR A 99 15.74 -0.57 -5.57
N GLY A 100 16.58 -0.71 -4.54
CA GLY A 100 18.03 -0.72 -4.71
C GLY A 100 18.79 -1.17 -3.48
N PHE A 101 20.09 -1.45 -3.69
CA PHE A 101 21.05 -1.78 -2.65
C PHE A 101 22.37 -1.07 -2.92
N SER A 102 23.08 -0.79 -1.84
CA SER A 102 24.46 -0.35 -1.85
C SER A 102 25.26 -1.21 -0.89
N PHE A 103 26.48 -1.55 -1.28
CA PHE A 103 27.44 -2.26 -0.46
C PHE A 103 28.57 -1.29 -0.15
N HIS A 104 28.95 -1.19 1.11
CA HIS A 104 30.12 -0.43 1.54
C HIS A 104 30.92 -1.27 2.54
N SER A 105 32.22 -1.02 2.60
CA SER A 105 33.08 -1.62 3.62
C SER A 105 33.23 -0.63 4.76
N ASP A 106 33.03 -1.10 5.99
CA ASP A 106 33.33 -0.31 7.17
C ASP A 106 34.84 -0.25 7.47
N GLU A 107 35.22 0.48 8.52
CA GLU A 107 36.62 0.64 8.92
C GLU A 107 37.27 -0.67 9.41
N THR A 108 36.44 -1.65 9.80
CA THR A 108 36.84 -3.01 10.18
C THR A 108 37.02 -3.95 8.99
N GLY A 109 36.63 -3.52 7.79
CA GLY A 109 36.69 -4.30 6.55
C GLY A 109 35.49 -5.20 6.33
N ASP A 110 34.47 -5.12 7.19
CA ASP A 110 33.23 -5.87 7.03
C ASP A 110 32.36 -5.23 5.94
N VAL A 111 31.67 -6.08 5.17
CA VAL A 111 30.78 -5.62 4.10
C VAL A 111 29.40 -5.34 4.67
N CYS A 112 29.03 -4.06 4.72
CA CYS A 112 27.71 -3.60 5.11
C CYS A 112 26.82 -3.44 3.88
N MET A 113 25.60 -3.98 3.96
CA MET A 113 24.57 -3.83 2.93
C MET A 113 23.50 -2.84 3.42
N THR A 114 23.29 -1.78 2.64
CA THR A 114 22.20 -0.81 2.85
C THR A 114 21.20 -0.94 1.72
N ALA A 115 19.93 -1.12 2.06
CA ALA A 115 18.81 -1.19 1.14
C ALA A 115 18.10 0.16 1.06
N THR A 116 17.70 0.52 -0.17
CA THR A 116 16.76 1.61 -0.43
C THR A 116 15.42 1.00 -0.81
N ALA A 117 14.37 1.41 -0.11
CA ALA A 117 13.01 0.99 -0.36
C ALA A 117 12.10 2.21 -0.49
N GLN A 118 10.95 2.00 -1.13
CA GLN A 118 9.90 2.99 -1.20
C GLN A 118 8.65 2.46 -0.53
N SER A 119 8.00 3.29 0.28
CA SER A 119 6.70 2.97 0.86
C SER A 119 5.73 2.66 -0.27
N PHE A 120 5.26 1.43 -0.24
CA PHE A 120 4.38 0.90 -1.23
C PHE A 120 2.97 1.21 -0.75
N CYS A 121 2.38 2.26 -1.34
CA CYS A 121 1.02 2.67 -1.00
C CYS A 121 0.03 1.56 -1.40
N LEU A 122 -0.25 0.64 -0.48
CA LEU A 122 -1.33 -0.34 -0.57
C LEU A 122 -2.68 0.27 -0.17
N THR A 123 -2.70 1.52 0.29
CA THR A 123 -3.92 2.14 0.78
C THR A 123 -4.83 2.55 -0.37
N ALA A 124 -6.06 2.06 -0.32
CA ALA A 124 -7.21 2.53 -1.08
C ALA A 124 -7.31 4.07 -1.12
N ALA A 125 -6.77 4.78 -0.12
CA ALA A 125 -6.65 6.24 -0.09
C ALA A 125 -5.90 6.84 -1.31
N THR A 126 -4.90 6.14 -1.85
CA THR A 126 -4.16 6.60 -3.04
C THR A 126 -4.95 6.37 -4.33
N LEU A 127 -5.71 5.27 -4.39
CA LEU A 127 -6.67 4.99 -5.46
C LEU A 127 -7.86 5.95 -5.42
N PHE A 128 -8.37 6.29 -4.23
CA PHE A 128 -9.39 7.32 -4.02
C PHE A 128 -8.87 8.71 -4.39
N SER A 129 -7.62 9.05 -4.04
CA SER A 129 -6.97 10.30 -4.45
C SER A 129 -6.72 10.38 -5.96
N MET A 130 -6.36 9.25 -6.61
CA MET A 130 -6.25 9.17 -8.08
C MET A 130 -7.62 9.28 -8.78
N LYS A 131 -8.66 8.63 -8.23
CA LYS A 131 -10.03 8.73 -8.76
C LYS A 131 -10.64 10.13 -8.53
N ALA A 132 -10.29 10.79 -7.43
CA ALA A 132 -10.65 12.19 -7.16
C ALA A 132 -9.86 13.19 -8.03
N ARG A 133 -8.58 12.91 -8.36
CA ARG A 133 -7.76 13.72 -9.28
C ARG A 133 -8.22 13.62 -10.74
N SER A 134 -8.78 12.50 -11.16
CA SER A 134 -9.34 12.34 -12.50
C SER A 134 -10.60 13.21 -12.72
N ASN A 135 -11.35 13.52 -11.66
CA ASN A 135 -12.60 14.27 -11.74
C ASN A 135 -12.49 15.78 -11.48
N ASN A 136 -11.38 16.28 -10.91
CA ASN A 136 -11.24 17.71 -10.60
C ASN A 136 -9.92 18.26 -11.15
N GLY A 137 -9.99 18.80 -12.37
CA GLY A 137 -8.91 19.58 -12.96
C GLY A 137 -8.62 20.85 -12.15
N ARG A 138 -7.55 20.83 -11.34
CA ARG A 138 -6.54 21.89 -11.09
C ARG A 138 -5.75 21.59 -9.80
N PRO A 139 -4.42 21.80 -9.76
CA PRO A 139 -3.64 21.65 -8.53
C PRO A 139 -3.63 22.97 -7.74
N PRO A 140 -3.69 22.97 -6.40
CA PRO A 140 -3.16 24.06 -5.61
C PRO A 140 -1.72 23.77 -5.17
N TYR A 141 -0.96 24.85 -5.12
CA TYR A 141 0.46 24.93 -4.81
C TYR A 141 0.82 24.56 -3.36
N GLY A 142 1.99 23.93 -3.21
CA GLY A 142 3.03 24.17 -2.21
C GLY A 142 2.69 24.33 -0.72
N THR A 143 3.20 23.41 0.11
CA THR A 143 3.82 23.79 1.40
C THR A 143 4.88 22.75 1.79
N VAL A 144 6.14 23.19 1.88
CA VAL A 144 7.28 22.37 2.34
C VAL A 144 7.38 22.53 3.86
N SER A 145 7.13 21.47 4.63
CA SER A 145 7.39 21.44 6.07
C SER A 145 8.66 20.62 6.35
N LYS A 146 9.79 21.30 6.55
CA LYS A 146 10.99 20.74 7.18
C LYS A 146 10.73 20.62 8.69
N LEU A 147 10.83 19.42 9.26
CA LEU A 147 10.86 19.20 10.71
C LEU A 147 12.16 18.52 11.10
N ARG A 148 13.03 19.29 11.75
CA ARG A 148 14.31 18.90 12.37
C ARG A 148 14.10 18.88 13.90
N ARG A 149 14.46 17.78 14.58
CA ARG A 149 14.88 17.69 16.01
C ARG A 149 15.74 16.42 16.08
N VAL A 150 17.04 16.40 16.41
CA VAL A 150 17.76 16.83 17.63
C VAL A 150 17.08 16.37 18.90
N TRP A 151 17.45 15.18 19.36
CA TRP A 151 17.86 14.88 20.74
C TRP A 151 18.98 13.84 20.68
#